data_AF-A0AAD9G8N5-F1
#
_entry.id   AF-A0AAD9G8N5-F1
#
_cell.length_a   1.000
_cell.length_b   1.000
_cell.length_c   1.000
_cell.angle_alpha   90.00
_cell.angle_beta   90.00
_cell.angle_gamma   90.00
#
_symmetry.space_group_name_H-M   'P 1'
#
loop_
_entity.id
_entity.type
_entity.pdbx_description
1 polymer ?
#
loop_
_entity_poly.entity_id
_entity_poly.type
_entity_poly.pdbx_seq_one_letter_code
_entity_poly.pdbx_strand_id
1 'polypeptide(L)'
;MQVSETDFPEESTFQHQLMAGIAAVTEPTCSICPELSKTFPSSGQQSSRRIKGEVDFYLDGGLQWGIELLVNGKGITKHMDRFTPGGKCYELKASDYAVFDFRCNKSGKVTNVQRKDKRVSVFFRQGDYSSCKCIFGFNKEVVKIRLEN
;
A
#
# COMPACT_ATOMS: atom_id res chain seq x y z
N MET A 1 -16.97 17.99 15.71
CA MET A 1 -16.85 18.97 14.61
C MET A 1 -15.95 18.39 13.53
N GLN A 2 -16.58 17.78 12.53
CA GLN A 2 -15.98 17.07 11.40
C GLN A 2 -15.59 18.14 10.37
N VAL A 3 -14.30 18.24 10.05
CA VAL A 3 -13.79 19.20 9.05
C VAL A 3 -13.76 18.48 7.71
N SER A 4 -14.07 19.20 6.62
CA SER A 4 -14.24 18.66 5.27
C SER A 4 -13.03 17.84 4.81
N GLU A 5 -13.29 16.76 4.07
CA GLU A 5 -12.31 15.85 3.45
C GLU A 5 -11.35 16.55 2.45
N THR A 6 -11.43 17.87 2.28
CA THR A 6 -10.86 18.62 1.15
C THR A 6 -9.36 18.95 1.25
N ASP A 7 -8.71 18.75 2.41
CA ASP A 7 -7.31 19.17 2.64
C ASP A 7 -6.33 18.00 2.86
N PHE A 8 -6.76 16.75 2.63
CA PHE A 8 -5.86 15.59 2.66
C PHE A 8 -5.46 15.20 1.23
N PRO A 9 -4.18 14.88 0.96
CA PRO A 9 -3.77 14.47 -0.37
C PRO A 9 -4.58 13.28 -0.89
N GLU A 10 -4.83 13.29 -2.19
CA GLU A 10 -5.49 12.18 -2.87
C GLU A 10 -4.59 10.93 -2.88
N GLU A 11 -5.23 9.79 -3.10
CA GLU A 11 -4.55 8.49 -3.21
C GLU A 11 -3.41 8.51 -4.23
N SER A 12 -3.62 9.18 -5.36
CA SER A 12 -2.64 9.37 -6.44
C SER A 12 -1.36 10.09 -5.97
N THR A 13 -1.48 11.03 -5.04
CA THR A 13 -0.31 11.73 -4.47
C THR A 13 0.52 10.76 -3.64
N PHE A 14 -0.14 9.91 -2.83
CA PHE A 14 0.55 8.88 -2.05
C PHE A 14 1.14 7.78 -2.92
N GLN A 15 0.46 7.36 -4.01
CA GLN A 15 1.03 6.45 -5.00
C GLN A 15 2.35 7.00 -5.57
N HIS A 16 2.37 8.27 -5.97
CA HIS A 16 3.59 8.89 -6.51
C HIS A 16 4.74 8.91 -5.49
N GLN A 17 4.48 9.31 -4.25
CA GLN A 17 5.50 9.36 -3.20
C GLN A 17 5.98 7.96 -2.79
N LEU A 18 5.07 6.99 -2.72
CA LEU A 18 5.41 5.62 -2.40
C LEU A 18 6.27 4.99 -3.50
N MET A 19 5.96 5.24 -4.78
CA MET A 19 6.79 4.81 -5.91
C MET A 19 8.21 5.33 -5.78
N ALA A 20 8.38 6.63 -5.50
CA ALA A 20 9.69 7.24 -5.30
C ALA A 20 10.44 6.63 -4.12
N GLY A 21 9.75 6.40 -3.00
CA GLY A 21 10.32 5.75 -1.82
C GLY A 21 10.75 4.31 -2.09
N ILE A 22 9.92 3.51 -2.75
CA ILE A 22 10.23 2.14 -3.16
C ILE A 22 11.48 2.15 -4.05
N ALA A 23 11.49 2.97 -5.10
CA ALA A 23 12.63 3.07 -6.03
C ALA A 23 13.94 3.44 -5.34
N ALA A 24 13.88 4.23 -4.26
CA ALA A 24 15.07 4.62 -3.49
C ALA A 24 15.63 3.49 -2.60
N VAL A 25 14.82 2.48 -2.25
CA VAL A 25 15.21 1.42 -1.29
C VAL A 25 15.28 0.02 -1.91
N THR A 26 14.80 -0.15 -3.14
CA THR A 26 14.90 -1.42 -3.86
C THR A 26 16.20 -1.52 -4.66
N GLU A 27 16.73 -2.74 -4.81
CA GLU A 27 17.90 -2.99 -5.65
C GLU A 27 17.62 -2.66 -7.13
N PRO A 28 18.65 -2.31 -7.93
CA PRO A 28 18.48 -2.06 -9.37
C PRO A 28 17.92 -3.24 -10.17
N THR A 29 17.99 -4.45 -9.61
CA THR A 29 17.44 -5.69 -10.18
C THR A 29 15.95 -5.86 -9.90
N CYS A 30 15.39 -5.07 -8.98
CA CYS A 30 13.98 -5.08 -8.65
C CYS A 30 13.21 -4.20 -9.64
N SER A 31 12.38 -4.82 -10.47
CA SER A 31 11.49 -4.07 -11.35
C SER A 31 10.24 -3.65 -10.56
N ILE A 32 9.89 -2.36 -10.65
CA ILE A 32 8.69 -1.82 -10.03
C ILE A 32 7.65 -1.63 -11.14
N CYS A 33 6.57 -2.41 -11.05
CA CYS A 33 5.47 -2.39 -12.02
C CYS A 33 4.28 -1.64 -11.42
N PRO A 34 4.09 -0.34 -11.73
CA PRO A 34 2.92 0.41 -11.27
C PRO A 34 1.66 0.01 -12.03
N GLU A 35 0.49 0.11 -11.38
CA GLU A 35 -0.83 -0.05 -11.98
C GLU A 35 -0.96 -1.36 -12.79
N LEU A 36 -0.52 -2.46 -12.18
CA LEU A 36 -0.40 -3.74 -12.86
C LEU A 36 -1.78 -4.37 -13.01
N SER A 37 -2.48 -3.99 -14.08
CA SER A 37 -3.87 -4.39 -14.31
C SER A 37 -4.05 -5.53 -15.30
N LYS A 38 -3.01 -5.94 -16.05
CA LYS A 38 -3.23 -6.82 -17.22
C LYS A 38 -2.06 -7.74 -17.53
N THR A 39 -2.31 -9.02 -17.26
CA THR A 39 -1.75 -10.18 -17.99
C THR A 39 -0.29 -10.53 -17.73
N PHE A 40 -0.06 -11.61 -16.97
CA PHE A 40 1.22 -12.31 -17.01
C PHE A 40 1.19 -13.40 -18.09
N PRO A 41 2.24 -13.53 -18.92
CA PRO A 41 2.46 -14.76 -19.66
C PRO A 41 2.84 -15.85 -18.66
N SER A 42 2.01 -16.87 -18.50
CA SER A 42 2.41 -18.08 -17.77
C SER A 42 3.59 -18.72 -18.49
N SER A 43 4.65 -19.07 -17.76
CA SER A 43 5.76 -19.88 -18.29
C SER A 43 5.26 -21.28 -18.64
N GLY A 44 4.72 -21.44 -19.85
CA GLY A 44 4.23 -22.71 -20.39
C GLY A 44 2.85 -22.56 -21.04
N GLN A 45 2.83 -22.55 -22.37
CA GLN A 45 1.77 -22.86 -23.36
C GLN A 45 0.25 -22.76 -23.02
N GLN A 46 -0.17 -22.12 -21.94
CA GLN A 46 -1.54 -21.78 -21.66
C GLN A 46 -1.70 -20.27 -21.81
N SER A 47 -2.57 -19.90 -22.73
CA SER A 47 -3.02 -18.53 -23.02
C SER A 47 -2.97 -17.64 -21.78
N SER A 48 -2.13 -16.60 -21.86
CA SER A 48 -2.10 -15.40 -21.03
C SER A 48 -3.26 -15.30 -20.03
N ARG A 49 -3.13 -15.90 -18.84
CA ARG A 49 -4.20 -15.93 -17.84
C ARG A 49 -4.34 -14.50 -17.31
N ARG A 50 -5.34 -13.78 -17.80
CA ARG A 50 -5.61 -12.40 -17.39
C ARG A 50 -5.98 -12.40 -15.91
N ILE A 51 -5.11 -11.82 -15.10
CA ILE A 51 -5.44 -11.42 -13.74
C ILE A 51 -6.54 -10.35 -13.86
N LYS A 52 -7.66 -10.56 -13.16
CA LYS A 52 -8.81 -9.64 -13.18
C LYS A 52 -8.63 -8.44 -12.23
N GLY A 53 -7.57 -8.49 -11.42
CA GLY A 53 -7.22 -7.47 -10.44
C GLY A 53 -6.27 -6.44 -11.00
N GLU A 54 -6.27 -5.31 -10.31
CA GLU A 54 -5.31 -4.23 -10.42
C GLU A 54 -4.60 -4.18 -9.07
N VAL A 55 -3.28 -3.99 -9.10
CA VAL A 55 -2.46 -3.76 -7.92
C VAL A 55 -1.69 -2.47 -8.15
N ASP A 56 -1.63 -1.61 -7.13
CA ASP A 56 -0.97 -0.29 -7.27
C ASP A 56 0.50 -0.46 -7.66
N PHE A 57 1.21 -1.38 -7.00
CA PHE A 57 2.58 -1.75 -7.39
C PHE A 57 2.84 -3.25 -7.22
N TYR A 58 3.56 -3.83 -8.17
CA TYR A 58 4.19 -5.13 -8.03
C TYR A 58 5.71 -4.97 -8.07
N LEU A 59 6.39 -5.49 -7.05
CA LEU A 59 7.85 -5.47 -6.94
C LEU A 59 8.39 -6.82 -7.39
N ASP A 60 8.89 -6.91 -8.61
CA ASP A 60 9.42 -8.15 -9.18
C ASP A 60 10.88 -8.42 -8.72
N GLY A 61 11.48 -9.51 -9.20
CA GLY A 61 12.83 -9.93 -8.86
C GLY A 61 12.84 -10.81 -7.62
N GLY A 62 13.77 -10.56 -6.69
CA GLY A 62 13.89 -11.35 -5.46
C GLY A 62 12.77 -11.10 -4.44
N LEU A 63 12.02 -10.00 -4.57
CA LEU A 63 10.91 -9.67 -3.66
C LEU A 63 9.64 -10.38 -4.07
N GLN A 64 9.12 -10.13 -5.27
CA GLN A 64 7.80 -10.61 -5.72
C GLN A 64 6.67 -10.13 -4.81
N TRP A 65 6.67 -8.85 -4.42
CA TRP A 65 5.70 -8.28 -3.47
C TRP A 65 4.55 -7.54 -4.17
N GLY A 66 3.34 -7.69 -3.64
CA GLY A 66 2.21 -6.84 -3.99
C GLY A 66 2.07 -5.68 -3.02
N ILE A 67 1.98 -4.44 -3.52
CA ILE A 67 1.75 -3.26 -2.70
C ILE A 67 0.44 -2.62 -3.14
N GLU A 68 -0.46 -2.42 -2.18
CA GLU A 68 -1.67 -1.62 -2.33
C GLU A 68 -1.61 -0.45 -1.36
N LEU A 69 -2.35 0.60 -1.67
CA LEU A 69 -2.59 1.68 -0.73
C LEU A 69 -4.01 2.20 -0.82
N LEU A 70 -4.40 2.93 0.21
CA LEU A 70 -5.68 3.58 0.30
C LEU A 70 -5.62 4.74 1.28
N VAL A 71 -6.61 5.61 1.17
CA VAL A 71 -6.79 6.75 2.07
C VAL A 71 -7.99 6.54 3.00
N ASN A 72 -7.82 6.90 4.27
CA ASN A 72 -8.87 6.92 5.29
C ASN A 72 -9.54 5.56 5.57
N GLY A 73 -8.85 4.45 5.33
CA GLY A 73 -9.37 3.10 5.60
C GLY A 73 -10.46 2.60 4.67
N LYS A 74 -10.84 3.38 3.65
CA LYS A 74 -11.96 3.04 2.77
C LYS A 74 -11.60 1.80 1.95
N GLY A 75 -12.32 0.70 2.16
CA GLY A 75 -12.12 -0.53 1.39
C GLY A 75 -10.98 -1.43 1.85
N ILE A 76 -10.36 -1.19 3.02
CA ILE A 76 -9.19 -1.96 3.50
C ILE A 76 -9.34 -3.49 3.37
N THR A 77 -10.48 -4.05 3.77
CA THR A 77 -10.75 -5.50 3.64
C THR A 77 -10.72 -5.93 2.17
N LYS A 78 -11.30 -5.14 1.26
CA LYS A 78 -11.32 -5.44 -0.17
C LYS A 78 -9.91 -5.46 -0.77
N HIS A 79 -9.01 -4.56 -0.36
CA HIS A 79 -7.62 -4.56 -0.87
C HIS A 79 -6.85 -5.78 -0.36
N MET A 80 -7.02 -6.15 0.92
CA MET A 80 -6.38 -7.36 1.47
C MET A 80 -6.91 -8.64 0.84
N ASP A 81 -8.23 -8.74 0.62
CA ASP A 81 -8.87 -9.89 -0.01
C ASP A 81 -8.45 -10.08 -1.48
N ARG A 82 -7.78 -9.10 -2.12
CA ARG A 82 -7.24 -9.29 -3.47
C ARG A 82 -6.15 -10.36 -3.50
N PHE A 83 -5.39 -10.52 -2.41
CA PHE A 83 -4.25 -11.44 -2.33
C PHE A 83 -4.57 -12.80 -1.71
N THR A 84 -5.78 -12.99 -1.19
CA THR A 84 -6.20 -14.28 -0.59
C THR A 84 -6.69 -15.25 -1.68
N PRO A 85 -6.80 -16.57 -1.40
CA PRO A 85 -7.32 -17.54 -2.37
C PRO A 85 -8.68 -17.13 -2.95
N GLY A 86 -8.76 -17.06 -4.29
CA GLY A 86 -9.95 -16.56 -5.01
C GLY A 86 -10.02 -15.04 -5.18
N GLY A 87 -9.08 -14.31 -4.56
CA GLY A 87 -8.88 -12.88 -4.72
C GLY A 87 -8.40 -12.50 -6.13
N LYS A 88 -8.69 -11.27 -6.53
CA LYS A 88 -8.41 -10.79 -7.90
C LYS A 88 -6.93 -10.77 -8.28
N CYS A 89 -6.05 -10.69 -7.28
CA CYS A 89 -4.59 -10.61 -7.43
C CYS A 89 -3.89 -11.89 -6.93
N TYR A 90 -4.63 -12.93 -6.53
CA TYR A 90 -4.06 -14.20 -6.04
C TYR A 90 -3.13 -14.86 -7.06
N GLU A 91 -3.46 -14.77 -8.35
CA GLU A 91 -2.67 -15.33 -9.45
C GLU A 91 -1.36 -14.58 -9.72
N LEU A 92 -1.14 -13.41 -9.09
CA LEU A 92 0.18 -12.76 -9.08
C LEU A 92 1.23 -13.66 -8.41
N LYS A 93 0.78 -14.58 -7.53
CA LYS A 93 1.65 -15.43 -6.71
C LYS A 93 2.73 -14.60 -6.01
N ALA A 94 2.33 -13.44 -5.52
CA ALA A 94 3.21 -12.59 -4.73
C ALA A 94 3.70 -13.39 -3.51
N SER A 95 4.98 -13.32 -3.22
CA SER A 95 5.59 -13.99 -2.06
C SER A 95 5.10 -13.36 -0.75
N ASP A 96 4.82 -12.06 -0.77
CA ASP A 96 4.16 -11.31 0.29
C ASP A 96 3.42 -10.07 -0.27
N TYR A 97 2.63 -9.39 0.57
CA TYR A 97 1.99 -8.13 0.22
C TYR A 97 1.86 -7.17 1.41
N ALA A 98 1.69 -5.89 1.11
CA ALA A 98 1.38 -4.86 2.10
C ALA A 98 0.28 -3.91 1.59
N VAL A 99 -0.60 -3.50 2.50
CA VAL A 99 -1.63 -2.48 2.24
C VAL A 99 -1.37 -1.26 3.13
N PHE A 100 -1.00 -0.14 2.52
CA PHE A 100 -0.77 1.13 3.21
C PHE A 100 -2.08 1.90 3.36
N ASP A 101 -2.46 2.21 4.59
CA ASP A 101 -3.63 3.02 4.91
C ASP A 101 -3.18 4.37 5.46
N PHE A 102 -3.21 5.37 4.58
CA PHE A 102 -2.85 6.74 4.89
C PHE A 102 -4.03 7.49 5.52
N ARG A 103 -3.79 8.09 6.68
CA ARG A 103 -4.83 8.73 7.49
C ARG A 103 -4.36 10.10 7.96
N CYS A 104 -5.31 10.99 8.12
CA CYS A 104 -5.07 12.31 8.70
C CYS A 104 -6.05 12.59 9.83
N ASN A 105 -5.56 13.24 10.89
CA ASN A 105 -6.41 13.84 11.90
C ASN A 105 -5.73 15.07 12.53
N LYS A 106 -6.50 15.87 13.25
CA LYS A 106 -6.04 17.14 13.86
C LYS A 106 -4.76 17.03 14.70
N SER A 107 -4.49 15.86 15.28
CA SER A 107 -3.39 15.67 16.24
C SER A 107 -2.27 14.75 15.74
N GLY A 108 -2.44 14.12 14.58
CA GLY A 108 -1.57 13.03 14.11
C GLY A 108 -1.43 11.89 15.13
N LYS A 109 -2.43 11.70 16.01
CA LYS A 109 -2.45 10.58 16.97
C LYS A 109 -2.98 9.34 16.26
N VAL A 110 -2.42 8.19 16.64
CA VAL A 110 -2.99 6.89 16.29
C VAL A 110 -4.40 6.81 16.86
N THR A 111 -5.37 6.45 16.01
CA THR A 111 -6.74 6.15 16.43
C THR A 111 -6.99 4.65 16.35
N ASN A 112 -8.16 4.21 16.85
CA ASN A 112 -8.47 2.79 16.96
C ASN A 112 -8.70 2.16 15.58
N VAL A 113 -7.62 1.71 14.95
CA VAL A 113 -7.64 0.98 13.69
C VAL A 113 -7.55 -0.52 13.94
N GLN A 114 -8.37 -1.29 13.23
CA GLN A 114 -8.24 -2.75 13.27
C GLN A 114 -6.88 -3.15 12.70
N ARG A 115 -6.00 -3.63 13.57
CA ARG A 115 -4.70 -4.18 13.22
C ARG A 115 -4.92 -5.46 12.41
N LYS A 116 -4.16 -5.60 11.33
CA LYS A 116 -4.16 -6.78 10.45
C LYS A 116 -2.74 -6.98 9.96
N ASP A 117 -2.26 -8.22 9.87
CA ASP A 117 -0.86 -8.55 9.59
C ASP A 117 -0.23 -7.71 8.46
N LYS A 118 -0.87 -7.70 7.29
CA LYS A 118 -0.36 -7.04 6.08
C LYS A 118 -0.78 -5.57 5.94
N ARG A 119 -1.26 -4.94 7.01
CA ARG A 119 -1.68 -3.53 7.01
C ARG A 119 -0.62 -2.65 7.65
N VAL A 120 -0.23 -1.59 6.93
CA VAL A 120 0.57 -0.49 7.48
C VAL A 120 -0.34 0.72 7.63
N SER A 121 -0.55 1.21 8.85
CA SER A 121 -1.37 2.42 9.07
C SER A 121 -0.48 3.61 9.34
N VAL A 122 -0.61 4.67 8.54
CA VAL A 122 0.21 5.88 8.61
C VAL A 122 -0.67 7.05 9.00
N PHE A 123 -0.33 7.75 10.07
CA PHE A 123 -1.10 8.86 10.62
C PHE A 123 -0.32 10.18 10.50
N PHE A 124 -0.87 11.10 9.72
CA PHE A 124 -0.41 12.47 9.60
C PHE A 124 -1.21 13.42 10.50
N ARG A 125 -0.54 14.50 10.91
CA ARG A 125 -1.21 15.62 11.57
C ARG A 125 -1.74 16.57 10.50
N GLN A 126 -2.98 17.01 10.66
CA GLN A 126 -3.56 17.99 9.74
C GLN A 126 -2.72 19.28 9.70
N GLY A 127 -2.34 19.69 8.49
CA GLY A 127 -1.50 20.86 8.25
C GLY A 127 -0.01 20.68 8.58
N ASP A 128 0.41 19.48 8.98
CA ASP A 128 1.80 19.17 9.33
C ASP A 128 2.17 17.76 8.84
N TYR A 129 2.85 17.75 7.69
CA TYR A 129 3.33 16.54 7.02
C TYR A 129 4.83 16.31 7.23
N SER A 130 5.48 17.04 8.16
CA SER A 130 6.92 16.86 8.43
C SER A 130 7.23 15.59 9.22
N SER A 131 6.20 14.91 9.74
CA SER A 131 6.34 13.63 10.41
C SER A 131 5.03 12.84 10.36
N CYS A 132 5.15 11.53 10.54
CA CYS A 132 4.00 10.64 10.67
C CYS A 132 4.21 9.62 11.79
N LYS A 133 3.12 8.98 12.20
CA LYS A 133 3.14 7.82 13.09
C LYS A 133 2.68 6.58 12.34
N CYS A 134 3.45 5.52 12.43
CA CYS A 134 3.21 4.26 11.73
C CYS A 134 2.88 3.14 12.71
N ILE A 135 1.97 2.28 12.29
CA ILE A 135 1.69 0.99 12.91
C ILE A 135 1.87 -0.08 11.84
N PHE A 136 2.68 -1.09 12.16
CA PHE A 136 2.99 -2.19 11.26
C PHE A 136 2.30 -3.46 11.73
N GLY A 137 1.31 -3.93 10.96
CA GLY A 137 0.64 -5.19 11.23
C GLY A 137 0.02 -5.27 12.63
N PHE A 138 0.37 -6.33 13.35
CA PHE A 138 -0.03 -6.52 14.74
C PHE A 138 0.92 -5.87 15.77
N ASN A 139 2.05 -5.29 15.34
CA ASN A 139 3.05 -4.71 16.25
C ASN A 139 2.48 -3.51 17.02
N LYS A 140 2.33 -3.65 18.34
CA LYS A 140 1.74 -2.65 19.23
C LYS A 140 2.51 -1.33 19.29
N GLU A 141 3.79 -1.36 18.96
CA GLU A 141 4.63 -0.18 18.93
C GLU A 141 4.15 0.83 17.88
N VAL A 142 4.24 2.11 18.24
CA VAL A 142 3.97 3.22 17.33
C VAL A 142 5.30 3.85 16.96
N VAL A 143 5.69 3.69 15.70
CA VAL A 143 6.95 4.25 15.19
C VAL A 143 6.67 5.67 14.71
N LYS A 144 7.43 6.65 15.22
CA LYS A 144 7.38 8.02 14.70
C LYS A 144 8.48 8.19 13.65
N ILE A 145 8.09 8.59 12.45
CA ILE A 145 9.01 8.88 11.35
C ILE A 145 9.03 10.38 11.11
N ARG A 146 10.21 10.99 11.05
CA ARG A 146 10.39 12.36 10.56
C ARG A 146 10.61 12.28 9.06
N LEU A 147 9.88 13.09 8.32
CA LEU A 147 10.02 13.23 6.88
C LEU A 147 10.88 14.48 6.71
N GLU A 148 12.20 14.27 6.69
CA GLU A 148 13.16 15.33 6.40
C GLU A 148 13.17 15.59 4.89
N ASN A 149 13.31 16.85 4.51
CA ASN A 149 13.60 17.26 3.12
C ASN A 149 15.11 17.15 2.87
#